data_AF-A0A926AD14-F1
#
_entry.id   AF-A0A926AD14-F1
#
_cell.length_a   1.000
_cell.length_b   1.000
_cell.length_c   1.000
_cell.angle_alpha   90.00
_cell.angle_beta   90.00
_cell.angle_gamma   90.00
#
_symmetry.space_group_name_H-M   'P 1'
#
loop_
_entity.id
_entity.type
_entity.pdbx_description
1 polymer ?
#
loop_
_entity_poly.entity_id
_entity_poly.type
_entity_poly.pdbx_seq_one_letter_code
_entity_poly.pdbx_strand_id
1 'polypeptide(L)'
;MINAKRTVKAILLGLLASLTIGAATAQAMLDPTLLSAYFGLDNALPFAANRLCRGAANLDGMPIIFSMVIDETTLDKADFAVTTASGVVSTPVCVTLNPAIDLGELRTVLITGEFGNAESDAPVRVEIVGDIFASADSAVNFLGASVEVTPLAAGPFLVIAETIPLAQWQLDRASGSQQGDGCPSVDTAQVVRVTWAGGISNSAGDEAGAVERDLYRVTLQLPDGTQSEVTPFALSDLGDGDNNHLLCLDQRGEPLSVFFPAGYLLDPARDTLNPDTTVAVQSAPGSIPSTYRNVRYCEVIPTYRSGITLRTEIWNTLGLNDCP
;
A
#
# COMPACT_ATOMS: atom_id res chain seq x y z
N MET A 1 31.59 75.67 -26.79
CA MET A 1 31.16 74.81 -25.67
C MET A 1 29.79 74.22 -26.04
N ILE A 2 29.75 72.98 -26.56
CA ILE A 2 29.22 71.77 -25.87
C ILE A 2 27.76 71.95 -25.40
N ASN A 3 26.79 71.09 -25.67
CA ASN A 3 26.49 70.10 -26.70
C ASN A 3 24.98 69.78 -26.55
N ALA A 4 24.31 69.54 -27.68
CA ALA A 4 23.04 68.81 -27.89
C ALA A 4 21.99 68.65 -26.76
N LYS A 5 20.81 69.26 -26.96
CA LYS A 5 19.52 68.75 -26.47
C LYS A 5 19.00 67.68 -27.46
N ARG A 6 18.80 66.44 -27.00
CA ARG A 6 17.95 65.45 -27.68
C ARG A 6 17.07 64.74 -26.67
N THR A 7 15.78 65.00 -26.77
CA THR A 7 14.70 64.29 -26.09
C THR A 7 14.44 63.01 -26.87
N VAL A 8 14.63 61.84 -26.25
CA VAL A 8 14.22 60.55 -26.83
C VAL A 8 12.99 60.07 -26.06
N LYS A 9 11.84 60.07 -26.75
CA LYS A 9 10.65 59.30 -26.33
C LYS A 9 10.95 57.83 -26.64
N ALA A 10 11.24 57.04 -25.61
CA ALA A 10 11.20 55.59 -25.72
C ALA A 10 9.82 55.12 -25.23
N ILE A 11 8.98 54.68 -26.16
CA ILE A 11 7.76 53.94 -25.88
C ILE A 11 8.22 52.53 -25.52
N LEU A 12 8.18 52.18 -24.24
CA LEU A 12 8.41 50.80 -23.80
C LEU A 12 7.09 50.03 -23.96
N LEU A 13 6.91 49.37 -25.10
CA LEU A 13 5.92 48.29 -25.23
C LEU A 13 6.47 47.10 -24.43
N GLY A 14 6.07 47.00 -23.16
CA GLY A 14 6.29 45.80 -22.37
C GLY A 14 5.32 44.71 -22.81
N LEU A 15 5.80 43.75 -23.60
CA LEU A 15 5.11 42.47 -23.80
C LEU A 15 5.10 41.75 -22.45
N LEU A 16 3.95 41.74 -21.77
CA LEU A 16 3.69 40.80 -20.67
C LEU A 16 3.50 39.42 -21.30
N ALA A 17 4.60 38.69 -21.47
CA ALA A 17 4.53 37.25 -21.65
C ALA A 17 4.17 36.66 -20.28
N SER A 18 2.87 36.46 -20.05
CA SER A 18 2.36 35.68 -18.93
C SER A 18 2.88 34.25 -19.09
N LEU A 19 4.02 33.92 -18.50
CA LEU A 19 4.40 32.53 -18.27
C LEU A 19 3.44 31.97 -17.23
N THR A 20 2.34 31.37 -17.69
CA THR A 20 1.60 30.42 -16.87
C THR A 20 2.50 29.20 -16.73
N ILE A 21 3.30 29.17 -15.67
CA ILE A 21 3.85 27.91 -15.17
C ILE A 21 2.63 27.16 -14.65
N GLY A 22 2.04 26.33 -15.51
CA GLY A 22 1.15 25.28 -15.06
C GLY A 22 1.97 24.42 -14.12
N ALA A 23 1.74 24.56 -12.81
CA ALA A 23 2.12 23.52 -11.87
C ALA A 23 1.32 22.29 -12.29
N ALA A 24 1.94 21.41 -13.08
CA ALA A 24 1.45 20.05 -13.21
C ALA A 24 1.51 19.48 -11.79
N THR A 25 0.36 19.44 -11.13
CA THR A 25 0.17 18.62 -9.95
C THR A 25 0.44 17.19 -10.40
N ALA A 26 1.65 16.69 -10.14
CA ALA A 26 1.92 15.28 -10.21
C ALA A 26 1.21 14.61 -9.03
N GLN A 27 -0.13 14.52 -9.10
CA GLN A 27 -0.74 13.28 -8.65
C GLN A 27 -0.24 12.24 -9.66
N ALA A 28 0.76 11.47 -9.28
CA ALA A 28 1.00 10.21 -9.95
C ALA A 28 -0.30 9.40 -9.76
N MET A 29 -1.15 9.46 -10.77
CA MET A 29 -2.25 8.52 -10.91
C MET A 29 -1.54 7.18 -11.04
N LEU A 30 -1.52 6.39 -9.95
CA LEU A 30 -0.99 5.04 -10.00
C LEU A 30 -1.80 4.33 -11.08
N ASP A 31 -1.10 3.83 -12.10
CA ASP A 31 -1.76 3.07 -13.17
C ASP A 31 -2.45 1.84 -12.53
N PRO A 32 -3.66 1.47 -12.97
CA PRO A 32 -4.38 0.32 -12.41
C PRO A 32 -3.69 -0.98 -12.80
N THR A 33 -2.66 -1.36 -12.06
CA THR A 33 -1.87 -2.58 -12.27
C THR A 33 -2.00 -3.55 -11.11
N LEU A 34 -1.67 -4.81 -11.37
CA LEU A 34 -1.38 -5.81 -10.34
C LEU A 34 0.10 -5.68 -9.95
N LEU A 35 0.39 -5.66 -8.66
CA LEU A 35 1.74 -5.57 -8.11
C LEU A 35 2.35 -6.94 -7.82
N SER A 36 1.53 -7.92 -7.46
CA SER A 36 1.97 -9.28 -7.17
C SER A 36 0.85 -10.29 -7.36
N ALA A 37 1.22 -11.50 -7.79
CA ALA A 37 0.42 -12.71 -7.64
C ALA A 37 1.37 -13.80 -7.13
N TYR A 38 1.18 -14.26 -5.90
CA TYR A 38 2.07 -15.26 -5.30
C TYR A 38 1.35 -16.60 -5.18
N PHE A 39 1.87 -17.64 -5.83
CA PHE A 39 1.35 -19.00 -5.70
C PHE A 39 1.75 -19.58 -4.34
N GLY A 40 1.05 -19.15 -3.28
CA GLY A 40 1.49 -19.34 -1.90
C GLY A 40 1.09 -20.67 -1.26
N LEU A 41 0.18 -21.43 -1.87
CA LEU A 41 -0.20 -22.78 -1.45
C LEU A 41 -0.63 -23.60 -2.67
N ASP A 42 -0.08 -24.81 -2.82
CA ASP A 42 -0.44 -25.83 -3.84
C ASP A 42 -1.26 -26.94 -3.18
N ASN A 43 -2.57 -26.99 -3.47
CA ASN A 43 -3.57 -27.90 -2.90
C ASN A 43 -3.55 -28.01 -1.35
N ALA A 44 -3.10 -26.96 -0.67
CA ALA A 44 -2.73 -27.02 0.75
C ALA A 44 -3.53 -26.06 1.66
N LEU A 45 -4.57 -25.39 1.15
CA LEU A 45 -5.42 -24.56 1.99
C LEU A 45 -6.07 -25.39 3.12
N PRO A 46 -5.95 -24.97 4.39
CA PRO A 46 -6.44 -25.74 5.52
C PRO A 46 -7.97 -25.80 5.51
N PHE A 47 -8.55 -26.79 6.20
CA PHE A 47 -10.01 -26.91 6.32
C PHE A 47 -10.69 -25.61 6.84
N ALA A 48 -9.99 -24.85 7.68
CA ALA A 48 -10.45 -23.56 8.20
C ALA A 48 -10.64 -22.48 7.12
N ALA A 49 -9.96 -22.59 5.97
CA ALA A 49 -10.11 -21.67 4.83
C ALA A 49 -11.55 -21.63 4.30
N ASN A 50 -12.35 -22.68 4.53
CA ASN A 50 -13.78 -22.68 4.23
C ASN A 50 -14.58 -21.57 4.93
N ARG A 51 -14.04 -20.96 5.99
CA ARG A 51 -14.64 -19.81 6.67
C ARG A 51 -14.45 -18.51 5.89
N LEU A 52 -13.31 -18.37 5.20
CA LEU A 52 -13.01 -17.23 4.34
C LEU A 52 -13.69 -17.38 2.97
N CYS A 53 -13.69 -18.62 2.47
CA CYS A 53 -14.09 -18.93 1.11
C CYS A 53 -14.63 -20.36 1.04
N ARG A 54 -15.94 -20.52 0.89
CA ARG A 54 -16.60 -21.84 0.98
C ARG A 54 -16.15 -22.75 -0.16
N GLY A 55 -15.56 -23.89 0.19
CA GLY A 55 -15.02 -24.86 -0.77
C GLY A 55 -13.52 -24.72 -1.01
N ALA A 56 -12.85 -23.78 -0.33
CA ALA A 56 -11.42 -23.53 -0.51
C ALA A 56 -10.49 -24.61 0.07
N ALA A 57 -10.97 -25.47 0.97
CA ALA A 57 -10.10 -26.46 1.61
C ALA A 57 -9.48 -27.44 0.60
N ASN A 58 -8.17 -27.68 0.73
CA ASN A 58 -7.33 -28.47 -0.16
C ASN A 58 -7.20 -27.91 -1.59
N LEU A 59 -7.62 -26.67 -1.82
CA LEU A 59 -7.35 -25.94 -3.05
C LEU A 59 -6.05 -25.13 -2.92
N ASP A 60 -5.67 -24.52 -4.02
CA ASP A 60 -4.60 -23.53 -4.06
C ASP A 60 -5.04 -22.22 -3.41
N GLY A 61 -4.08 -21.54 -2.79
CA GLY A 61 -4.26 -20.20 -2.25
C GLY A 61 -3.29 -19.23 -2.91
N MET A 62 -3.81 -18.21 -3.58
CA MET A 62 -3.00 -17.22 -4.29
C MET A 62 -3.47 -15.79 -3.95
N PRO A 63 -2.77 -15.07 -3.07
CA PRO A 63 -2.98 -13.63 -2.88
C PRO A 63 -2.54 -12.85 -4.12
N ILE A 64 -3.40 -11.92 -4.54
CA ILE A 64 -3.19 -10.97 -5.63
C ILE A 64 -3.22 -9.56 -5.05
N ILE A 65 -2.15 -8.80 -5.24
CA ILE A 65 -2.02 -7.44 -4.69
C ILE A 65 -2.24 -6.44 -5.82
N PHE A 66 -3.23 -5.58 -5.65
CA PHE A 66 -3.55 -4.47 -6.55
C PHE A 66 -2.75 -3.22 -6.17
N SER A 67 -2.45 -2.38 -7.15
CA SER A 67 -1.77 -1.09 -6.94
C SER A 67 -2.59 -0.08 -6.13
N MET A 68 -3.89 -0.31 -5.98
CA MET A 68 -4.83 0.56 -5.28
C MET A 68 -5.87 -0.27 -4.54
N VAL A 69 -6.53 0.34 -3.55
CA VAL A 69 -7.71 -0.24 -2.92
C VAL A 69 -8.85 -0.37 -3.93
N ILE A 70 -9.48 -1.54 -3.98
CA ILE A 70 -10.56 -1.87 -4.91
C ILE A 70 -11.94 -1.72 -4.27
N ASP A 71 -12.95 -1.50 -5.09
CA ASP A 71 -14.36 -1.59 -4.69
C ASP A 71 -14.76 -3.07 -4.60
N GLU A 72 -14.93 -3.56 -3.36
CA GLU A 72 -15.32 -4.95 -3.10
C GLU A 72 -16.61 -5.38 -3.79
N THR A 73 -17.52 -4.43 -4.07
CA THR A 73 -18.82 -4.73 -4.69
C THR A 73 -18.71 -5.10 -6.17
N THR A 74 -17.54 -4.84 -6.76
CA THR A 74 -17.22 -5.12 -8.16
C THR A 74 -16.47 -6.44 -8.33
N LEU A 75 -16.08 -7.09 -7.22
CA LEU A 75 -15.25 -8.28 -7.24
C LEU A 75 -16.06 -9.56 -7.45
N ASP A 76 -15.83 -10.24 -8.57
CA ASP A 76 -16.31 -11.59 -8.84
C ASP A 76 -15.15 -12.52 -9.24
N LYS A 77 -15.32 -13.82 -8.98
CA LYS A 77 -14.33 -14.83 -9.38
C LYS A 77 -14.14 -14.91 -10.90
N ALA A 78 -15.17 -14.62 -11.68
CA ALA A 78 -15.11 -14.61 -13.13
C ALA A 78 -14.26 -13.47 -13.71
N ASP A 79 -13.89 -12.49 -12.87
CA ASP A 79 -13.02 -11.38 -13.29
C ASP A 79 -11.56 -11.79 -13.39
N PHE A 80 -11.21 -13.01 -12.98
CA PHE A 80 -9.83 -13.52 -12.98
C PHE A 80 -9.65 -14.67 -13.96
N ALA A 81 -8.54 -14.64 -14.68
CA ALA A 81 -8.01 -15.75 -15.45
C ALA A 81 -6.60 -16.09 -14.96
N VAL A 82 -6.38 -17.35 -14.61
CA VAL A 82 -5.06 -17.88 -14.22
C VAL A 82 -4.57 -18.84 -15.31
N THR A 83 -3.39 -18.59 -15.83
CA THR A 83 -2.79 -19.37 -16.92
C THR A 83 -1.59 -20.16 -16.40
N THR A 84 -1.56 -21.47 -16.66
CA THR A 84 -0.44 -22.36 -16.33
C THR A 84 0.66 -22.33 -17.38
N ALA A 85 1.83 -22.89 -17.05
CA ALA A 85 2.96 -23.01 -17.98
C ALA A 85 2.60 -23.78 -19.26
N SER A 86 1.70 -24.77 -19.18
CA SER A 86 1.18 -25.52 -20.33
C SER A 86 0.12 -24.77 -21.13
N GLY A 87 -0.33 -23.61 -20.65
CA GLY A 87 -1.32 -22.75 -21.30
C GLY A 87 -2.77 -23.06 -20.91
N VAL A 88 -3.00 -23.89 -19.89
CA VAL A 88 -4.35 -24.11 -19.34
C VAL A 88 -4.81 -22.84 -18.64
N VAL A 89 -6.03 -22.40 -18.94
CA VAL A 89 -6.65 -21.24 -18.29
C VAL A 89 -7.75 -21.72 -17.35
N SER A 90 -7.69 -21.26 -16.10
CA SER A 90 -8.68 -21.56 -15.06
C SER A 90 -9.27 -20.28 -14.48
N THR A 91 -10.49 -20.42 -13.96
CA THR A 91 -11.18 -19.38 -13.17
C THR A 91 -11.21 -19.82 -11.71
N PRO A 92 -10.96 -18.92 -10.75
CA PRO A 92 -11.05 -19.23 -9.32
C PRO A 92 -12.40 -19.86 -8.94
N VAL A 93 -12.37 -20.72 -7.91
CA VAL A 93 -13.57 -21.26 -7.27
C VAL A 93 -14.25 -20.18 -6.43
N CYS A 94 -13.45 -19.36 -5.75
CA CYS A 94 -13.92 -18.19 -5.01
C CYS A 94 -12.79 -17.18 -4.78
N VAL A 95 -13.19 -15.93 -4.53
CA VAL A 95 -12.34 -14.76 -4.31
C VAL A 95 -12.82 -14.04 -3.06
N THR A 96 -11.90 -13.46 -2.28
CA THR A 96 -12.24 -12.73 -1.05
C THR A 96 -11.16 -11.72 -0.70
N LEU A 97 -11.55 -10.61 -0.07
CA LEU A 97 -10.62 -9.66 0.55
C LEU A 97 -10.24 -10.08 1.98
N ASN A 98 -10.90 -11.08 2.57
CA ASN A 98 -10.58 -11.51 3.91
C ASN A 98 -9.28 -12.33 3.95
N PRO A 99 -8.43 -12.15 4.97
CA PRO A 99 -8.64 -11.27 6.14
C PRO A 99 -8.18 -9.80 5.96
N ALA A 100 -7.57 -9.41 4.84
CA ALA A 100 -7.08 -8.05 4.55
C ALA A 100 -8.20 -7.01 4.31
N ILE A 101 -9.00 -6.77 5.34
CA ILE A 101 -10.17 -5.88 5.31
C ILE A 101 -10.01 -4.60 6.13
N ASP A 102 -8.84 -4.41 6.74
CA ASP A 102 -8.57 -3.19 7.49
C ASP A 102 -8.38 -1.97 6.56
N LEU A 103 -8.45 -0.79 7.17
CA LEU A 103 -8.49 0.46 6.44
C LEU A 103 -7.20 0.66 5.62
N GLY A 104 -7.32 0.58 4.30
CA GLY A 104 -6.23 0.73 3.35
C GLY A 104 -5.74 -0.59 2.73
N GLU A 105 -6.21 -1.73 3.22
CA GLU A 105 -5.72 -3.06 2.88
C GLU A 105 -6.59 -3.84 1.90
N LEU A 106 -7.76 -3.30 1.57
CA LEU A 106 -8.72 -3.78 0.55
C LEU A 106 -8.13 -3.73 -0.89
N ARG A 107 -6.92 -4.23 -1.06
CA ARG A 107 -6.13 -4.36 -2.28
C ARG A 107 -5.44 -5.72 -2.36
N THR A 108 -5.42 -6.52 -1.29
CA THR A 108 -5.04 -7.93 -1.35
C THR A 108 -6.30 -8.78 -1.55
N VAL A 109 -6.46 -9.37 -2.73
CA VAL A 109 -7.50 -10.36 -3.01
C VAL A 109 -6.91 -11.75 -2.88
N LEU A 110 -7.44 -12.58 -1.99
CA LEU A 110 -7.16 -14.01 -2.00
C LEU A 110 -8.06 -14.69 -3.04
N ILE A 111 -7.45 -15.31 -4.05
CA ILE A 111 -8.14 -16.22 -4.96
C ILE A 111 -7.84 -17.67 -4.58
N THR A 112 -8.84 -18.54 -4.70
CA THR A 112 -8.70 -19.98 -4.41
C THR A 112 -9.24 -20.82 -5.55
N GLY A 113 -8.59 -21.94 -5.86
CA GLY A 113 -8.93 -22.75 -7.03
C GLY A 113 -7.95 -23.88 -7.29
N GLU A 114 -8.05 -24.47 -8.48
CA GLU A 114 -7.06 -25.41 -9.01
C GLU A 114 -6.33 -24.67 -10.14
N PHE A 115 -5.16 -24.12 -9.83
CA PHE A 115 -4.39 -23.23 -10.67
C PHE A 115 -3.17 -23.89 -11.29
N GLY A 116 -2.91 -25.17 -11.00
CA GLY A 116 -1.81 -25.93 -11.57
C GLY A 116 -1.15 -26.82 -10.53
N ASN A 117 0.09 -27.23 -10.80
CA ASN A 117 0.93 -27.92 -9.83
C ASN A 117 2.32 -27.28 -9.85
N ALA A 118 2.86 -26.95 -8.68
CA ALA A 118 4.11 -26.18 -8.55
C ALA A 118 5.29 -26.77 -9.33
N GLU A 119 5.37 -28.10 -9.42
CA GLU A 119 6.50 -28.82 -10.03
C GLU A 119 6.30 -29.13 -11.52
N SER A 120 5.06 -29.42 -11.93
CA SER A 120 4.78 -30.00 -13.26
C SER A 120 4.03 -29.08 -14.21
N ASP A 121 3.20 -28.17 -13.69
CA ASP A 121 2.46 -27.20 -14.50
C ASP A 121 2.05 -25.98 -13.65
N ALA A 122 3.03 -25.21 -13.19
CA ALA A 122 2.78 -24.10 -12.28
C ALA A 122 1.95 -22.99 -12.96
N PRO A 123 1.14 -22.23 -12.20
CA PRO A 123 0.57 -20.98 -12.69
C PRO A 123 1.71 -19.99 -13.01
N VAL A 124 1.62 -19.32 -14.15
CA VAL A 124 2.65 -18.38 -14.64
C VAL A 124 2.12 -16.97 -14.87
N ARG A 125 0.79 -16.80 -14.99
CA ARG A 125 0.18 -15.48 -15.21
C ARG A 125 -1.21 -15.39 -14.60
N VAL A 126 -1.49 -14.24 -13.99
CA VAL A 126 -2.86 -13.82 -13.62
C VAL A 126 -3.23 -12.62 -14.47
N GLU A 127 -4.47 -12.61 -14.96
CA GLU A 127 -5.07 -11.51 -15.70
C GLU A 127 -6.45 -11.18 -15.18
N ILE A 128 -6.74 -9.87 -15.12
CA ILE A 128 -8.08 -9.37 -14.86
C ILE A 128 -8.83 -9.31 -16.19
N VAL A 129 -9.85 -10.15 -16.35
CA VAL A 129 -10.66 -10.31 -17.57
C VAL A 129 -12.08 -9.77 -17.41
N GLY A 130 -12.44 -9.30 -16.21
CA GLY A 130 -13.68 -8.60 -15.91
C GLY A 130 -13.44 -7.22 -15.29
N ASP A 131 -14.53 -6.51 -14.98
CA ASP A 131 -14.46 -5.14 -14.48
C ASP A 131 -14.25 -5.13 -12.96
N ILE A 132 -13.06 -4.73 -12.52
CA ILE A 132 -12.76 -4.46 -11.10
C ILE A 132 -12.37 -3.00 -10.99
N PHE A 133 -13.06 -2.24 -10.14
CA PHE A 133 -12.85 -0.80 -10.02
C PHE A 133 -12.07 -0.42 -8.78
N ALA A 134 -11.33 0.69 -8.85
CA ALA A 134 -10.73 1.29 -7.65
C ALA A 134 -11.81 1.91 -6.76
N SER A 135 -11.68 1.76 -5.44
CA SER A 135 -12.64 2.30 -4.47
C SER A 135 -12.70 3.83 -4.48
N ALA A 136 -11.56 4.48 -4.71
CA ALA A 136 -11.45 5.93 -4.69
C ALA A 136 -11.98 6.61 -5.97
N ASP A 137 -12.05 5.89 -7.08
CA ASP A 137 -12.49 6.41 -8.37
C ASP A 137 -13.02 5.27 -9.27
N SER A 138 -14.34 5.22 -9.46
CA SER A 138 -14.99 4.22 -10.31
C SER A 138 -14.74 4.41 -11.80
N ALA A 139 -14.03 5.46 -12.23
CA ALA A 139 -13.50 5.55 -13.59
C ALA A 139 -12.20 4.75 -13.77
N VAL A 140 -11.53 4.35 -12.69
CA VAL A 140 -10.31 3.55 -12.71
C VAL A 140 -10.67 2.07 -12.62
N ASN A 141 -10.32 1.33 -13.67
CA ASN A 141 -10.65 -0.08 -13.83
C ASN A 141 -9.37 -0.89 -14.10
N PHE A 142 -9.29 -2.08 -13.50
CA PHE A 142 -8.17 -3.02 -13.63
C PHE A 142 -8.33 -4.00 -14.81
N LEU A 143 -9.40 -3.92 -15.60
CA LEU A 143 -9.60 -4.78 -16.78
C LEU A 143 -8.37 -4.76 -17.71
N GLY A 144 -7.83 -5.95 -17.99
CA GLY A 144 -6.62 -6.15 -18.80
C GLY A 144 -5.31 -6.03 -18.02
N ALA A 145 -5.34 -5.66 -16.73
CA ALA A 145 -4.17 -5.72 -15.87
C ALA A 145 -3.72 -7.18 -15.71
N SER A 146 -2.41 -7.40 -15.72
CA SER A 146 -1.84 -8.73 -15.54
C SER A 146 -0.49 -8.67 -14.87
N VAL A 147 -0.11 -9.78 -14.25
CA VAL A 147 1.17 -9.95 -13.58
C VAL A 147 1.66 -11.37 -13.76
N GLU A 148 2.97 -11.55 -13.81
CA GLU A 148 3.60 -12.86 -13.74
C GLU A 148 3.39 -13.45 -12.34
N VAL A 149 3.09 -14.74 -12.28
CA VAL A 149 2.93 -15.42 -10.99
C VAL A 149 4.30 -15.70 -10.41
N THR A 150 4.49 -15.28 -9.17
CA THR A 150 5.65 -15.66 -8.38
C THR A 150 5.47 -17.11 -7.90
N PRO A 151 6.40 -18.02 -8.22
CA PRO A 151 6.27 -19.43 -7.87
C PRO A 151 6.40 -19.65 -6.37
N LEU A 152 5.78 -20.73 -5.87
CA LEU A 152 5.80 -21.12 -4.45
C LEU A 152 7.24 -21.14 -3.87
N ALA A 153 8.18 -21.73 -4.61
CA ALA A 153 9.58 -21.87 -4.17
C ALA A 153 10.34 -20.53 -4.02
N ALA A 154 9.77 -19.39 -4.43
CA ALA A 154 10.38 -18.08 -4.21
C ALA A 154 10.22 -17.60 -2.76
N GLY A 155 9.24 -18.13 -2.03
CA GLY A 155 8.90 -17.68 -0.68
C GLY A 155 8.18 -16.33 -0.64
N PRO A 156 7.67 -15.93 0.53
CA PRO A 156 6.99 -14.65 0.72
C PRO A 156 8.01 -13.51 0.72
N PHE A 157 7.68 -12.36 0.12
CA PHE A 157 8.56 -11.20 0.05
C PHE A 157 7.77 -9.90 0.23
N LEU A 158 8.42 -8.79 0.59
CA LEU A 158 7.75 -7.49 0.68
C LEU A 158 7.37 -6.95 -0.71
N VAL A 159 6.12 -6.51 -0.87
CA VAL A 159 5.61 -5.94 -2.14
C VAL A 159 5.35 -4.44 -2.01
N ILE A 160 4.77 -4.02 -0.89
CA ILE A 160 4.41 -2.62 -0.64
C ILE A 160 5.06 -2.16 0.65
N ALA A 161 5.52 -0.90 0.65
CA ALA A 161 5.62 -0.09 1.85
C ALA A 161 4.94 1.25 1.59
N GLU A 162 4.10 1.73 2.50
CA GLU A 162 3.42 3.02 2.36
C GLU A 162 3.28 3.77 3.68
N THR A 163 3.41 5.11 3.63
CA THR A 163 3.15 5.94 4.81
C THR A 163 1.66 6.04 5.06
N ILE A 164 1.19 5.80 6.29
CA ILE A 164 -0.21 6.00 6.64
C ILE A 164 -0.46 7.48 7.04
N PRO A 165 -1.44 8.18 6.46
CA PRO A 165 -1.87 9.50 6.91
C PRO A 165 -2.36 9.48 8.35
N LEU A 166 -2.08 10.53 9.13
CA LEU A 166 -2.49 10.65 10.54
C LEU A 166 -3.99 10.39 10.76
N ALA A 167 -4.85 10.84 9.84
CA ALA A 167 -6.29 10.65 9.92
C ALA A 167 -6.75 9.17 9.85
N GLN A 168 -5.87 8.27 9.39
CA GLN A 168 -6.12 6.84 9.31
C GLN A 168 -5.44 6.05 10.43
N TRP A 169 -4.73 6.71 11.35
CA TRP A 169 -4.08 6.00 12.45
C TRP A 169 -5.13 5.49 13.43
N GLN A 170 -5.18 4.18 13.60
CA GLN A 170 -6.06 3.51 14.56
C GLN A 170 -5.26 3.12 15.81
N LEU A 171 -4.60 4.09 16.45
CA LEU A 171 -3.70 3.84 17.59
C LEU A 171 -4.43 3.15 18.75
N ASP A 172 -3.72 2.28 19.46
CA ASP A 172 -4.22 1.48 20.59
C ASP A 172 -5.47 0.61 20.28
N ARG A 173 -5.83 0.44 19.00
CA ARG A 173 -6.88 -0.49 18.60
C ARG A 173 -6.48 -1.90 19.04
N ALA A 174 -7.36 -2.58 19.74
CA ALA A 174 -7.17 -4.00 20.04
C ALA A 174 -7.54 -4.85 18.81
N SER A 175 -6.81 -5.94 18.60
CA SER A 175 -7.13 -6.94 17.58
C SER A 175 -8.55 -7.49 17.78
N GLY A 176 -9.26 -7.71 16.68
CA GLY A 176 -10.64 -8.18 16.63
C GLY A 176 -10.82 -9.42 15.77
N SER A 177 -12.09 -9.76 15.49
CA SER A 177 -12.40 -10.81 14.53
C SER A 177 -12.14 -10.28 13.11
N GLN A 178 -11.02 -10.65 12.51
CA GLN A 178 -10.55 -10.15 11.19
C GLN A 178 -10.24 -8.64 11.21
N GLN A 179 -9.65 -8.15 12.31
CA GLN A 179 -9.03 -6.83 12.36
C GLN A 179 -7.74 -6.94 13.16
N GLY A 180 -6.64 -6.42 12.63
CA GLY A 180 -5.37 -6.35 13.31
C GLY A 180 -5.41 -5.38 14.49
N ASP A 181 -4.41 -5.43 15.36
CA ASP A 181 -4.21 -4.38 16.36
C ASP A 181 -3.64 -3.09 15.73
N GLY A 182 -3.64 -2.00 16.50
CA GLY A 182 -3.08 -0.71 16.08
C GLY A 182 -1.78 -0.39 16.80
N CYS A 183 -0.95 0.47 16.18
CA CYS A 183 0.26 0.97 16.82
C CYS A 183 -0.01 1.58 18.20
N PRO A 184 0.87 1.39 19.20
CA PRO A 184 0.73 2.03 20.51
C PRO A 184 0.68 3.56 20.37
N SER A 185 -0.21 4.25 21.07
CA SER A 185 -0.27 5.72 21.01
C SER A 185 0.91 6.40 21.68
N VAL A 186 1.48 5.73 22.68
CA VAL A 186 2.71 6.16 23.33
C VAL A 186 3.87 5.92 22.38
N ASP A 187 4.69 6.96 22.20
CA ASP A 187 5.90 6.99 21.36
C ASP A 187 5.68 6.90 19.83
N THR A 188 4.51 6.54 19.31
CA THR A 188 4.27 6.55 17.85
C THR A 188 4.36 7.96 17.26
N ALA A 189 5.40 8.19 16.46
CA ALA A 189 5.65 9.43 15.74
C ALA A 189 5.25 9.35 14.26
N GLN A 190 5.27 8.15 13.67
CA GLN A 190 4.74 7.84 12.34
C GLN A 190 4.50 6.33 12.16
N VAL A 191 3.62 5.98 11.22
CA VAL A 191 3.27 4.59 10.90
C VAL A 191 3.53 4.32 9.41
N VAL A 192 4.25 3.24 9.13
CA VAL A 192 4.46 2.70 7.78
C VAL A 192 3.78 1.34 7.69
N ARG A 193 2.87 1.17 6.73
CA ARG A 193 2.29 -0.15 6.41
C ARG A 193 3.17 -0.86 5.42
N VAL A 194 3.35 -2.16 5.64
CA VAL A 194 3.99 -3.06 4.70
C VAL A 194 3.05 -4.19 4.33
N THR A 195 3.14 -4.67 3.10
CA THR A 195 2.36 -5.80 2.61
C THR A 195 3.28 -6.85 2.03
N TRP A 196 3.17 -8.07 2.53
CA TRP A 196 3.88 -9.26 2.06
C TRP A 196 3.14 -9.88 0.87
N ALA A 197 3.88 -10.52 -0.05
CA ALA A 197 3.30 -11.13 -1.24
C ALA A 197 2.29 -12.24 -0.91
N GLY A 198 2.39 -12.86 0.26
CA GLY A 198 1.36 -13.71 0.83
C GLY A 198 1.48 -13.83 2.34
N GLY A 199 0.70 -14.75 2.92
CA GLY A 199 0.72 -14.98 4.37
C GLY A 199 2.11 -15.41 4.83
N ILE A 200 2.46 -14.99 6.04
CA ILE A 200 3.77 -15.24 6.65
C ILE A 200 3.61 -15.81 8.05
N SER A 201 4.57 -16.64 8.46
CA SER A 201 4.67 -17.11 9.84
C SER A 201 6.12 -17.11 10.30
N ASN A 202 6.35 -16.99 11.60
CA ASN A 202 7.67 -17.15 12.19
C ASN A 202 8.09 -18.64 12.23
N SER A 203 9.30 -18.92 12.70
CA SER A 203 9.82 -20.29 12.79
C SER A 203 8.99 -21.25 13.67
N ALA A 204 8.24 -20.74 14.66
CA ALA A 204 7.31 -21.53 15.46
C ALA A 204 5.98 -21.78 14.74
N GLY A 205 5.68 -21.04 13.67
CA GLY A 205 4.42 -21.06 12.94
C GLY A 205 3.36 -20.15 13.53
N ASP A 206 3.77 -19.26 14.43
CA ASP A 206 2.94 -18.18 14.93
C ASP A 206 3.15 -16.94 14.04
N GLU A 207 2.38 -15.90 14.28
CA GLU A 207 2.55 -14.60 13.65
C GLU A 207 3.92 -13.96 13.99
N ALA A 208 4.36 -13.00 13.18
CA ALA A 208 5.60 -12.28 13.42
C ALA A 208 5.57 -11.58 14.79
N GLY A 209 6.65 -11.71 15.56
CA GLY A 209 6.75 -11.16 16.91
C GLY A 209 7.87 -10.15 17.06
N ALA A 210 8.32 -9.95 18.30
CA ALA A 210 9.39 -9.01 18.62
C ALA A 210 10.72 -9.37 17.93
N VAL A 211 10.98 -10.67 17.70
CA VAL A 211 12.19 -11.14 17.00
C VAL A 211 12.17 -10.69 15.55
N GLU A 212 11.05 -10.89 14.85
CA GLU A 212 10.89 -10.50 13.46
C GLU A 212 10.80 -8.97 13.31
N ARG A 213 10.15 -8.27 14.25
CA ARG A 213 10.13 -6.80 14.31
C ARG A 213 11.56 -6.23 14.26
N ASP A 214 12.47 -6.80 15.06
CA ASP A 214 13.85 -6.33 15.18
C ASP A 214 14.70 -6.52 13.90
N LEU A 215 14.13 -7.15 12.87
CA LEU A 215 14.77 -7.35 11.58
C LEU A 215 14.35 -6.31 10.53
N TYR A 216 13.20 -5.65 10.71
CA TYR A 216 12.80 -4.57 9.82
C TYR A 216 13.78 -3.39 9.91
N ARG A 217 14.11 -2.83 8.76
CA ARG A 217 14.86 -1.58 8.65
C ARG A 217 14.08 -0.59 7.81
N VAL A 218 13.79 0.59 8.35
CA VAL A 218 13.20 1.70 7.60
C VAL A 218 14.25 2.76 7.39
N THR A 219 14.54 3.09 6.14
CA THR A 219 15.40 4.22 5.80
C THR A 219 14.58 5.49 5.83
N LEU A 220 14.92 6.42 6.71
CA LEU A 220 14.31 7.74 6.81
C LEU A 220 15.25 8.79 6.25
N GLN A 221 14.72 9.77 5.53
CA GLN A 221 15.36 11.07 5.33
C GLN A 221 14.94 12.04 6.43
N LEU A 222 15.90 12.56 7.17
CA LEU A 222 15.70 13.52 8.25
C LEU A 222 15.54 14.95 7.70
N PRO A 223 15.01 15.90 8.50
CA PRO A 223 14.80 17.28 8.05
C PRO A 223 16.06 18.03 7.62
N ASP A 224 17.24 17.60 8.08
CA ASP A 224 18.55 18.15 7.67
C ASP A 224 19.08 17.55 6.35
N GLY A 225 18.30 16.66 5.73
CA GLY A 225 18.62 15.97 4.49
C GLY A 225 19.44 14.69 4.65
N THR A 226 19.91 14.38 5.86
CA THR A 226 20.65 13.14 6.14
C THR A 226 19.72 11.93 6.12
N GLN A 227 20.27 10.74 5.88
CA GLN A 227 19.51 9.49 5.97
C GLN A 227 19.88 8.73 7.24
N SER A 228 18.88 8.11 7.86
CA SER A 228 19.03 7.26 9.03
C SER A 228 18.25 5.97 8.83
N GLU A 229 18.85 4.84 9.18
CA GLU A 229 18.15 3.57 9.26
C GLU A 229 17.57 3.42 10.67
N VAL A 230 16.28 3.08 10.77
CA VAL A 230 15.59 2.88 12.05
C VAL A 230 14.93 1.51 12.11
N THR A 231 14.85 0.96 13.31
CA THR A 231 14.07 -0.26 13.60
C THR A 231 12.74 0.18 14.22
N PRO A 232 11.58 -0.36 13.77
CA PRO A 232 10.32 -0.05 14.40
C PRO A 232 10.32 -0.48 15.87
N PHE A 233 9.83 0.37 16.76
CA PHE A 233 9.78 0.05 18.19
C PHE A 233 8.61 -0.89 18.52
N ALA A 234 7.60 -0.94 17.67
CA ALA A 234 6.50 -1.90 17.75
C ALA A 234 6.11 -2.39 16.34
N LEU A 235 5.61 -3.63 16.31
CA LEU A 235 4.92 -4.22 15.18
C LEU A 235 3.45 -4.31 15.57
N SER A 236 2.56 -3.88 14.69
CA SER A 236 1.11 -3.97 14.87
C SER A 236 0.46 -4.46 13.58
N ASP A 237 -0.86 -4.46 13.56
CA ASP A 237 -1.69 -5.15 12.57
C ASP A 237 -1.52 -6.65 12.68
N LEU A 238 -1.56 -7.11 13.94
CA LEU A 238 -1.43 -8.49 14.34
C LEU A 238 -2.78 -9.07 14.76
N GLY A 239 -2.98 -10.36 14.52
CA GLY A 239 -4.08 -11.15 15.07
C GLY A 239 -5.31 -11.33 14.17
N ASP A 240 -5.27 -10.86 12.92
CA ASP A 240 -6.31 -11.10 11.92
C ASP A 240 -5.90 -12.11 10.84
N GLY A 241 -4.61 -12.42 10.73
CA GLY A 241 -4.07 -13.50 9.91
C GLY A 241 -3.94 -13.13 8.43
N ASP A 242 -3.75 -11.84 8.13
CA ASP A 242 -3.55 -11.36 6.78
C ASP A 242 -2.05 -11.25 6.41
N ASN A 243 -1.71 -10.47 5.38
CA ASN A 243 -0.35 -10.30 4.89
C ASN A 243 0.20 -8.88 5.13
N ASN A 244 -0.42 -8.09 5.99
CA ASN A 244 0.01 -6.73 6.32
C ASN A 244 0.71 -6.69 7.68
N HIS A 245 1.51 -5.65 7.85
CA HIS A 245 1.96 -5.22 9.18
C HIS A 245 2.03 -3.69 9.22
N LEU A 246 1.93 -3.15 10.43
CA LEU A 246 2.23 -1.76 10.73
C LEU A 246 3.58 -1.66 11.47
N LEU A 247 4.50 -0.91 10.87
CA LEU A 247 5.78 -0.55 11.46
C LEU A 247 5.60 0.77 12.22
N CYS A 248 5.59 0.69 13.55
CA CYS A 248 5.43 1.85 14.43
C CYS A 248 6.81 2.48 14.68
N LEU A 249 7.00 3.73 14.27
CA LEU A 249 8.27 4.44 14.39
C LEU A 249 8.16 5.55 15.44
N ASP A 250 9.18 5.68 16.28
CA ASP A 250 9.33 6.72 17.31
C ASP A 250 10.07 7.96 16.78
N GLN A 251 10.61 7.87 15.57
CA GLN A 251 11.32 8.95 14.90
C GLN A 251 10.54 9.49 13.70
N ARG A 252 10.56 10.83 13.55
CA ARG A 252 10.03 11.52 12.36
C ARG A 252 11.10 11.64 11.27
N GLY A 253 10.65 11.55 10.02
CA GLY A 253 11.44 11.72 8.80
C GLY A 253 10.58 11.34 7.60
N GLU A 254 11.04 11.54 6.38
CA GLU A 254 10.40 10.98 5.20
C GLU A 254 10.87 9.53 5.02
N PRO A 255 10.00 8.51 5.17
CA PRO A 255 10.40 7.14 4.91
C PRO A 255 10.66 6.95 3.41
N LEU A 256 11.81 6.38 3.08
CA LEU A 256 12.26 6.18 1.71
C LEU A 256 12.16 4.72 1.28
N SER A 257 12.50 3.79 2.17
CA SER A 257 12.47 2.35 1.89
C SER A 257 12.28 1.53 3.15
N VAL A 258 11.75 0.31 2.99
CA VAL A 258 11.74 -0.73 4.01
C VAL A 258 12.53 -1.92 3.52
N PHE A 259 13.41 -2.45 4.37
CA PHE A 259 14.15 -3.68 4.16
C PHE A 259 13.76 -4.74 5.19
N PHE A 260 13.73 -6.00 4.75
CA PHE A 260 13.64 -7.17 5.61
C PHE A 260 14.59 -8.27 5.10
N PRO A 261 15.40 -8.90 5.98
CA PRO A 261 16.40 -9.88 5.58
C PRO A 261 15.81 -11.27 5.29
N ALA A 262 16.50 -12.05 4.47
CA ALA A 262 16.15 -13.42 4.10
C ALA A 262 16.21 -14.37 5.30
N GLY A 263 15.38 -15.42 5.26
CA GLY A 263 15.59 -16.60 6.11
C GLY A 263 14.88 -16.59 7.47
N TYR A 264 13.88 -15.73 7.67
CA TYR A 264 13.23 -15.56 8.99
C TYR A 264 11.73 -15.82 9.01
N LEU A 265 11.03 -15.48 7.92
CA LEU A 265 9.61 -15.67 7.76
C LEU A 265 9.35 -16.80 6.76
N LEU A 266 8.44 -17.68 7.11
CA LEU A 266 8.00 -18.82 6.33
C LEU A 266 6.73 -18.48 5.57
N ASP A 267 6.57 -19.08 4.40
CA ASP A 267 5.31 -19.16 3.68
C ASP A 267 4.24 -19.96 4.49
N PRO A 268 2.96 -19.96 4.06
CA PRO A 268 1.91 -20.66 4.78
C PRO A 268 2.07 -22.19 4.83
N ALA A 269 2.74 -22.82 3.85
CA ALA A 269 3.07 -24.26 3.90
C ALA A 269 4.20 -24.58 4.88
N ARG A 270 4.96 -23.55 5.28
CA ARG A 270 6.09 -23.61 6.22
C ARG A 270 7.26 -24.43 5.70
N ASP A 271 7.50 -24.36 4.40
CA ASP A 271 8.59 -25.07 3.74
C ASP A 271 9.59 -24.12 3.07
N THR A 272 9.20 -22.86 2.84
CA THR A 272 10.00 -21.89 2.10
C THR A 272 10.16 -20.61 2.89
N LEU A 273 11.41 -20.18 3.06
CA LEU A 273 11.74 -18.93 3.75
C LEU A 273 11.75 -17.74 2.79
N ASN A 274 11.44 -16.57 3.33
CA ASN A 274 11.50 -15.31 2.61
C ASN A 274 12.91 -15.02 2.07
N PRO A 275 13.05 -14.39 0.89
CA PRO A 275 14.29 -13.81 0.43
C PRO A 275 14.52 -12.43 1.06
N ASP A 276 15.72 -11.87 0.83
CA ASP A 276 16.02 -10.48 1.16
C ASP A 276 15.14 -9.58 0.31
N THR A 277 14.45 -8.62 0.93
CA THR A 277 13.59 -7.70 0.19
C THR A 277 13.80 -6.26 0.61
N THR A 278 13.86 -5.36 -0.37
CA THR A 278 13.79 -3.90 -0.16
C THR A 278 12.69 -3.32 -1.04
N VAL A 279 11.77 -2.57 -0.45
CA VAL A 279 10.70 -1.86 -1.17
C VAL A 279 10.82 -0.37 -0.92
N ALA A 280 10.59 0.44 -1.95
CA ALA A 280 10.50 1.89 -1.80
C ALA A 280 9.19 2.24 -1.07
N VAL A 281 9.24 3.20 -0.16
CA VAL A 281 8.04 3.68 0.52
C VAL A 281 7.29 4.63 -0.39
N GLN A 282 6.01 4.33 -0.60
CA GLN A 282 5.10 5.16 -1.36
C GLN A 282 4.31 6.08 -0.42
N SER A 283 4.00 7.27 -0.91
CA SER A 283 3.04 8.14 -0.25
C SER A 283 1.64 7.60 -0.50
N ALA A 284 0.88 7.26 0.54
CA ALA A 284 -0.51 6.85 0.37
C ALA A 284 -1.31 7.95 -0.36
N PRO A 285 -2.32 7.60 -1.18
CA PRO A 285 -3.22 8.56 -1.80
C PRO A 285 -3.85 9.49 -0.76
N GLY A 286 -3.85 10.81 -1.02
CA GLY A 286 -4.33 11.82 -0.06
C GLY A 286 -3.34 12.19 1.05
N SER A 287 -2.16 11.58 1.07
CA SER A 287 -1.11 11.97 1.99
C SER A 287 -0.44 13.28 1.54
N ILE A 288 -0.23 14.18 2.49
CA ILE A 288 0.24 15.54 2.19
C ILE A 288 1.70 15.46 1.72
N PRO A 289 2.13 16.19 0.68
CA PRO A 289 3.50 16.09 0.16
C PRO A 289 4.54 16.32 1.28
N SER A 290 5.66 15.58 1.24
CA SER A 290 6.69 15.63 2.29
C SER A 290 7.23 17.03 2.55
N THR A 291 7.22 17.90 1.55
CA THR A 291 7.57 19.33 1.66
C THR A 291 6.67 20.15 2.59
N TYR A 292 5.46 19.68 2.90
CA TYR A 292 4.54 20.30 3.87
C TYR A 292 4.51 19.57 5.20
N ARG A 293 5.06 18.35 5.28
CA ARG A 293 5.29 17.67 6.56
C ARG A 293 6.47 18.39 7.22
N ASN A 294 6.25 18.98 8.40
CA ASN A 294 7.20 19.79 9.20
C ASN A 294 7.08 21.33 9.09
N VAL A 295 6.07 21.86 8.39
CA VAL A 295 5.65 23.26 8.60
C VAL A 295 4.34 23.29 9.38
N ARG A 296 4.16 24.28 10.28
CA ARG A 296 2.82 24.56 10.83
C ARG A 296 1.98 25.10 9.68
N TYR A 297 1.00 24.33 9.24
CA TYR A 297 -0.02 24.84 8.33
C TYR A 297 -1.40 24.47 8.87
N CYS A 298 -2.34 25.38 8.64
CA CYS A 298 -3.75 25.13 8.86
C CYS A 298 -4.30 24.47 7.60
N GLU A 299 -4.87 23.29 7.73
CA GLU A 299 -5.67 22.73 6.65
C GLU A 299 -7.02 23.44 6.66
N VAL A 300 -7.33 24.18 5.59
CA VAL A 300 -8.60 24.88 5.41
C VAL A 300 -9.46 24.05 4.49
N ILE A 301 -10.37 23.27 5.07
CA ILE A 301 -11.29 22.42 4.30
C ILE A 301 -12.61 23.20 4.12
N PRO A 302 -13.02 23.54 2.88
CA PRO A 302 -14.31 24.18 2.65
C PRO A 302 -15.43 23.14 2.77
N THR A 303 -16.28 23.26 3.80
CA THR A 303 -17.29 22.23 4.10
C THR A 303 -18.63 22.44 3.40
N TYR A 304 -18.93 23.65 2.89
CA TYR A 304 -20.07 23.91 1.99
C TYR A 304 -20.02 25.31 1.37
N ARG A 305 -20.64 25.51 0.19
CA ARG A 305 -20.86 26.84 -0.41
C ARG A 305 -22.36 27.13 -0.53
N SER A 306 -22.87 28.08 0.24
CA SER A 306 -24.21 28.68 0.04
C SER A 306 -24.06 30.20 -0.07
N GLY A 307 -24.27 30.73 -1.28
CA GLY A 307 -24.08 32.16 -1.56
C GLY A 307 -22.63 32.62 -1.36
N ILE A 308 -22.44 33.73 -0.64
CA ILE A 308 -21.14 34.37 -0.36
C ILE A 308 -20.52 33.93 0.98
N THR A 309 -21.16 33.02 1.71
CA THR A 309 -20.69 32.58 3.03
C THR A 309 -19.86 31.31 2.87
N LEU A 310 -18.58 31.39 3.25
CA LEU A 310 -17.68 30.25 3.34
C LEU A 310 -17.64 29.77 4.81
N ARG A 311 -17.91 28.48 5.04
CA ARG A 311 -17.63 27.85 6.33
C ARG A 311 -16.39 26.98 6.15
N THR A 312 -15.37 27.26 6.96
CA THR A 312 -14.08 26.57 6.92
C THR A 312 -13.85 25.89 8.25
N GLU A 313 -13.43 24.63 8.20
CA GLU A 313 -12.89 23.93 9.36
C GLU A 313 -11.37 24.05 9.29
N ILE A 314 -10.76 24.43 10.43
CA ILE A 314 -9.32 24.65 10.57
C ILE A 314 -8.81 23.49 11.43
N TRP A 315 -8.01 22.62 10.82
CA TRP A 315 -7.41 21.48 11.52
C TRP A 315 -5.92 21.74 11.75
N ASN A 316 -5.46 21.54 12.99
CA ASN A 316 -4.05 21.47 13.33
C ASN A 316 -3.64 20.00 13.34
N THR A 317 -2.68 19.62 12.50
CA THR A 317 -2.18 18.25 12.36
C THR A 317 -1.43 17.73 13.59
N LEU A 318 -1.29 18.53 14.64
CA LEU A 318 -0.70 18.13 15.93
C LEU A 318 -1.72 17.98 17.08
N GLY A 319 -3.03 18.13 16.85
CA GLY A 319 -4.02 17.97 17.92
C GLY A 319 -3.92 19.00 19.07
N LEU A 320 -3.17 20.09 18.86
CA LEU A 320 -3.04 21.21 19.79
C LEU A 320 -3.91 22.37 19.30
N ASN A 321 -4.77 22.90 20.16
CA ASN A 321 -5.84 23.86 19.82
C ASN A 321 -5.39 25.25 19.33
N ASP A 322 -4.11 25.49 19.08
CA ASP A 322 -3.62 26.79 18.65
C ASP A 322 -3.06 26.78 17.24
N CYS A 323 -3.79 27.46 16.35
CA CYS A 323 -3.31 27.96 15.07
C CYS A 323 -2.77 29.39 15.29
N PRO A 324 -1.57 29.75 14.80
CA PRO A 324 -1.08 31.12 14.87
C PRO A 324 -1.89 32.10 14.00
#